data_AF-A0A914FUS4-F1
#
_entry.id   AF-A0A914FUS4-F1
#
_cell.length_a   1.000
_cell.length_b   1.000
_cell.length_c   1.000
_cell.angle_alpha   90.00
_cell.angle_beta   90.00
_cell.angle_gamma   90.00
#
_symmetry.space_group_name_H-M   'P 1'
#
loop_
_entity.id
_entity.type
_entity.pdbx_description
1 polymer ?
#
loop_
_entity_poly.entity_id
_entity_poly.type
_entity_poly.pdbx_seq_one_letter_code
_entity_poly.pdbx_strand_id
1 'polypeptide(L)' 'MSDHKSDKEWQDFKQKFDKSYPDEETEKQRYQIYKKNAEENETHNKRFEDGKETFQRGTNQFSDKEPHEFC' A
#
# COMPACT_ATOMS: atom_id res chain seq x y z
N MET A 1 14.56 -11.93 9.76
CA MET A 1 15.03 -10.52 9.80
C MET A 1 14.61 -9.81 8.51
N SER A 2 13.31 -9.77 8.17
CA SER A 2 12.83 -9.04 6.98
C SER A 2 11.55 -8.22 7.21
N ASP A 3 10.99 -8.23 8.42
CA ASP A 3 9.73 -7.55 8.73
C ASP A 3 9.90 -6.04 9.01
N HIS A 4 11.11 -5.58 9.31
CA HIS A 4 11.35 -4.18 9.72
C HIS A 4 11.10 -3.11 8.64
N LYS A 5 11.18 -3.46 7.35
CA LYS A 5 11.00 -2.46 6.28
C LYS A 5 9.53 -2.14 6.06
N SER A 6 8.69 -3.17 5.98
CA SER A 6 7.25 -3.03 5.76
C SER A 6 6.54 -2.38 6.94
N ASP A 7 7.00 -2.65 8.18
CA ASP A 7 6.49 -1.96 9.38
C ASP A 7 6.78 -0.46 9.35
N LYS A 8 8.00 -0.06 8.96
CA LYS A 8 8.35 1.36 8.86
C LYS A 8 7.52 2.06 7.78
N GLU A 9 7.41 1.45 6.60
CA GLU A 9 6.61 2.01 5.50
C GLU A 9 5.13 2.13 5.88
N TRP A 10 4.61 1.19 6.68
CA TRP A 10 3.25 1.26 7.20
C TRP A 10 3.05 2.39 8.22
N GLN A 11 3.98 2.57 9.15
CA GLN A 11 3.92 3.68 10.11
C GLN A 11 4.03 5.03 9.40
N ASP A 12 4.97 5.17 8.45
CA ASP A 12 5.12 6.37 7.62
C ASP A 12 3.85 6.64 6.80
N PHE A 13 3.21 5.60 6.26
CA PHE A 13 1.92 5.69 5.57
C PHE A 13 0.81 6.19 6.49
N LYS A 14 0.66 5.58 7.67
CA LYS A 14 -0.35 5.99 8.66
C LYS A 14 -0.16 7.44 9.07
N GLN A 15 1.08 7.85 9.34
CA GLN A 15 1.40 9.22 9.71
C GLN A 15 1.19 10.21 8.56
N LYS A 16 1.54 9.84 7.32
CA LYS A 16 1.38 10.70 6.14
C LYS A 16 -0.08 10.96 5.78
N PHE A 17 -0.95 9.99 6.01
CA PHE A 17 -2.38 10.05 5.66
C PHE A 17 -3.32 10.12 6.87
N ASP A 18 -2.76 10.37 8.06
CA ASP A 18 -3.47 10.47 9.34
C ASP A 18 -4.47 9.30 9.57
N LYS A 19 -4.00 8.07 9.32
CA LYS A 19 -4.83 6.87 9.41
C LYS A 19 -4.82 6.34 10.85
N SER A 20 -6.01 6.21 11.40
CA SER A 20 -6.28 5.52 12.67
C SER A 20 -7.30 4.42 12.43
N TYR A 21 -7.02 3.23 12.95
CA TYR A 21 -7.92 2.08 12.84
C TYR A 21 -8.47 1.75 14.23
N PRO A 22 -9.76 1.38 14.34
CA PRO A 22 -10.41 1.14 15.62
C PRO A 22 -9.95 -0.17 16.29
N ASP A 23 -9.59 -1.18 15.50
CA ASP A 23 -9.31 -2.53 15.97
C ASP A 23 -8.03 -3.09 15.32
N GLU A 24 -7.32 -3.95 16.05
CA GLU A 24 -6.13 -4.64 15.52
C GLU A 24 -6.45 -5.55 14.34
N GLU A 25 -7.63 -6.17 14.30
CA GLU A 25 -8.07 -6.98 13.16
C GLU A 25 -8.23 -6.12 11.91
N THR A 26 -8.87 -4.95 12.05
CA THR A 26 -9.00 -3.97 10.97
C THR A 26 -7.63 -3.47 10.53
N GLU A 27 -6.75 -3.11 11.46
CA GLU A 27 -5.38 -2.68 11.13
C GLU A 27 -4.62 -3.76 10.36
N LYS A 28 -4.73 -5.03 10.79
CA LYS A 28 -4.06 -6.16 10.14
C LYS A 28 -4.60 -6.37 8.72
N GLN A 29 -5.91 -6.31 8.51
CA GLN A 29 -6.52 -6.39 7.18
C GLN A 29 -6.02 -5.24 6.29
N ARG A 30 -6.04 -4.01 6.80
CA ARG A 30 -5.57 -2.81 6.08
C ARG A 30 -4.10 -2.89 5.71
N TYR A 31 -3.28 -3.45 6.59
CA TYR A 31 -1.87 -3.71 6.33
C TYR A 31 -1.65 -4.76 5.24
N GLN A 32 -2.46 -5.83 5.20
CA GLN A 32 -2.40 -6.81 4.10
C GLN A 32 -2.75 -6.17 2.75
N ILE A 33 -3.79 -5.32 2.72
CA ILE A 33 -4.21 -4.59 1.51
C ILE A 33 -3.10 -3.64 1.05
N TYR A 34 -2.52 -2.89 2.00
CA TYR A 34 -1.37 -2.01 1.74
C TYR A 34 -0.21 -2.76 1.11
N LYS A 35 0.16 -3.91 1.69
CA LYS A 35 1.25 -4.72 1.18
C LYS A 35 0.97 -5.20 -0.24
N LYS A 36 -0.23 -5.72 -0.51
CA LYS A 36 -0.64 -6.15 -1.85
C LYS A 36 -0.59 -4.99 -2.86
N ASN A 37 -1.12 -3.83 -2.51
CA ASN A 37 -1.09 -2.65 -3.38
C ASN A 37 0.34 -2.14 -3.61
N ALA A 38 1.22 -2.20 -2.60
CA ALA A 38 2.63 -1.85 -2.74
C ALA A 38 3.36 -2.80 -3.71
N GLU A 39 3.09 -4.10 -3.61
CA GLU A 39 3.64 -5.12 -4.54
C GLU A 39 3.13 -4.91 -5.98
N GLU A 40 1.84 -4.59 -6.15
CA GLU A 40 1.27 -4.25 -7.47
C GLU A 40 1.87 -2.97 -8.04
N ASN A 41 2.08 -1.94 -7.20
CA ASN A 41 2.74 -0.70 -7.60
C ASN A 41 4.18 -0.94 -8.03
N GLU A 42 4.95 -1.73 -7.28
CA GLU A 42 6.32 -2.08 -7.64
C GLU A 42 6.35 -2.85 -8.97
N THR A 43 5.44 -3.80 -9.15
CA THR A 43 5.31 -4.56 -10.40
C THR A 43 4.96 -3.65 -11.58
N HIS A 44 4.04 -2.71 -11.39
CA HIS A 44 3.67 -1.72 -12.41
C HIS A 44 4.84 -0.80 -12.74
N ASN A 45 5.59 -0.35 -11.73
CA ASN A 45 6.75 0.53 -11.91
C ASN A 45 7.88 -0.18 -12.66
N LYS A 46 8.14 -1.46 -12.37
CA LYS A 46 9.06 -2.28 -13.18
C LYS A 46 8.60 -2.37 -14.64
N ARG A 47 7.30 -2.55 -14.89
CA ARG A 47 6.75 -2.54 -16.26
C ARG A 47 6.87 -1.16 -16.92
N PHE A 48 6.76 -0.08 -16.16
CA PHE A 48 7.00 1.28 -16.64
C PHE A 48 8.47 1.50 -17.02
N GLU A 49 9.42 1.01 -16.21
CA GLU A 49 10.86 1.06 -16.53
C GLU A 49 11.20 0.26 -17.79
N ASP A 50 10.51 -0.87 -18.01
CA ASP A 50 10.55 -1.67 -19.24
C ASP A 50 9.89 -0.96 -20.46
N GLY A 51 9.27 0.21 -20.27
CA GLY A 51 8.52 0.93 -21.31
C GLY A 51 7.18 0.31 -21.70
N LYS A 52 6.65 -0.63 -20.90
CA LYS A 52 5.36 -1.31 -21.13
C LYS A 52 4.17 -0.61 -20.49
N GLU A 53 4.41 0.40 -19.66
CA GLU A 53 3.39 1.25 -19.05
C GLU A 53 3.76 2.71 -19.27
N THR A 54 2.76 3.60 -19.29
CA THR A 54 2.95 5.04 -19.58
C THR A 54 2.95 5.91 -18.32
N PHE A 55 2.67 5.32 -17.17
CA PHE A 55 2.64 6.01 -15.88
C PHE A 55 3.25 5.14 -14.78
N GLN A 56 3.64 5.79 -13.69
CA GLN A 56 4.08 5.12 -12.47
C GLN A 56 2.96 5.13 -11.45
N ARG A 57 2.93 4.10 -10.60
CA ARG A 57 2.02 4.03 -9.45
C ARG A 57 2.80 4.27 -8.18
N GLY A 58 2.19 4.98 -7.25
CA GLY A 58 2.76 5.28 -5.94
C GLY A 58 1.76 5.05 -4.84
N THR A 59 2.28 4.89 -3.63
CA THR A 59 1.47 4.79 -2.41
C THR A 59 0.67 6.08 -2.20
N ASN A 60 -0.64 5.95 -2.07
CA ASN A 60 -1.61 7.02 -1.89
C ASN A 60 -2.59 6.69 -0.76
N GLN A 61 -3.46 7.62 -0.37
CA GLN A 61 -4.44 7.42 0.72
C GLN A 61 -5.45 6.28 0.52
N PHE A 62 -5.46 5.66 -0.67
CA PHE A 62 -6.29 4.52 -1.04
C PHE A 62 -5.49 3.21 -1.05
N SER A 63 -4.20 3.25 -0.77
CA SER A 63 -3.35 2.06 -0.74
C SER A 63 -3.74 1.07 0.36
N ASP A 64 -4.49 1.49 1.39
CA ASP A 64 -5.09 0.64 2.43
C ASP A 64 -6.54 0.20 2.12
N LYS A 65 -7.07 0.55 0.94
CA LYS A 65 -8.45 0.24 0.55
C LYS A 65 -8.49 -0.79 -0.55
N GLU A 66 -9.48 -1.68 -0.47
CA GLU A 66 -9.75 -2.60 -1.57
C GLU A 66 -10.70 -1.97 -2.59
N PRO A 67 -10.60 -2.36 -3.87
CA PRO A 67 -11.51 -1.90 -4.93
C PRO A 67 -13.00 -2.16 -4.61
N HIS A 68 -13.30 -3.16 -3.78
CA HIS A 68 -14.66 -3.55 -3.42
C HIS A 68 -15.32 -2.61 -2.38
N GLU A 69 -14.54 -1.74 -1.73
CA GLU A 69 -15.03 -0.79 -0.72
C GLU A 69 -15.40 0.59 -1.29
N PHE A 70 -15.36 0.72 -2.62
CA PHE A 70 -15.74 1.95 -3.33
C PHE A 70 -17.23 1.98 -3.75
N CYS A 71 -18.03 0.99 -3.32
CA CYS A 71 -19.47 0.90 -3.62
C CYS A 71 -20.33 1.79 -2.72
#